data_AF-A0A9D1KL96-F1
#
_entry.id   AF-A0A9D1KL96-F1
#
_cell.length_a   1.000
_cell.length_b   1.000
_cell.length_c   1.000
_cell.angle_alpha   90.00
_cell.angle_beta   90.00
_cell.angle_gamma   90.00
#
_symmetry.space_group_name_H-M   'P 1'
#
loop_
_entity.id
_entity.type
_entity.pdbx_description
1 polymer ?
#
loop_
_entity_poly.entity_id
_entity_poly.type
_entity_poly.pdbx_seq_one_letter_code
_entity_poly.pdbx_strand_id
1 'polypeptide(L)'
;MKKILAISLAVVMALCLSVSVFAEERVVFDNPEGEAFSDLVNPWDFYGVGGFWGRAAANVLDITIDEVKAIATEGGAQFVMVFSGTNAGTPNLTFDFSDPQALAEFTVTDLGDGKYEAVASFDELVAAWEANGKTIDDIANLLVQPNYSDFKLYSAKIVTGDDTVEAAPVETEEPDSTETDGTSAETPADTGIVLALVPMAVAAAAVVVAKKRG
;
A
#
# COMPACT_ATOMS: atom_id res chain seq x y z
N MET A 1 -34.35 -35.69 -9.16
CA MET A 1 -33.82 -34.47 -9.83
C MET A 1 -33.43 -33.38 -8.84
N LYS A 2 -34.34 -32.88 -7.97
CA LYS A 2 -34.01 -31.81 -6.99
C LYS A 2 -32.85 -32.12 -6.04
N LYS A 3 -32.72 -33.37 -5.57
CA LYS A 3 -31.66 -33.80 -4.65
C LYS A 3 -30.27 -33.87 -5.31
N ILE A 4 -30.20 -34.23 -6.59
CA ILE A 4 -28.94 -34.30 -7.34
C ILE A 4 -28.43 -32.87 -7.59
N LEU A 5 -29.34 -31.97 -7.99
CA LEU A 5 -29.04 -30.54 -8.23
C LEU A 5 -28.50 -29.83 -6.98
N ALA A 6 -29.06 -30.12 -5.80
CA ALA A 6 -28.60 -29.56 -4.53
C ALA A 6 -27.20 -30.05 -4.13
N ILE A 7 -26.89 -31.33 -4.38
CA ILE A 7 -25.56 -31.90 -4.10
C ILE A 7 -24.52 -31.30 -5.04
N SER A 8 -24.83 -31.19 -6.33
CA SER A 8 -23.91 -30.54 -7.29
C SER A 8 -23.69 -29.06 -6.97
N LEU A 9 -24.71 -28.33 -6.52
CA LEU A 9 -24.56 -26.94 -6.11
C LEU A 9 -23.71 -26.81 -4.84
N ALA A 10 -23.89 -27.71 -3.87
CA ALA A 10 -23.07 -27.74 -2.65
C ALA A 10 -21.60 -28.09 -2.94
N VAL A 11 -21.33 -28.98 -3.90
CA VAL A 11 -19.96 -29.30 -4.33
C VAL A 11 -19.33 -28.12 -5.07
N VAL A 12 -20.06 -27.42 -5.94
CA VAL A 12 -19.55 -26.20 -6.60
C VAL A 12 -19.28 -25.09 -5.59
N MET A 13 -20.19 -24.84 -4.63
CA MET A 13 -19.94 -23.86 -3.57
C MET A 13 -18.77 -24.25 -2.66
N ALA A 14 -18.59 -25.54 -2.34
CA ALA A 14 -17.45 -26.01 -1.57
C ALA A 14 -16.12 -25.89 -2.35
N LEU A 15 -16.15 -26.04 -3.67
CA LEU A 15 -15.00 -25.80 -4.54
C LEU A 15 -14.68 -24.31 -4.67
N CYS A 16 -15.68 -23.43 -4.70
CA CYS A 16 -15.48 -21.97 -4.66
C CYS A 16 -14.92 -21.47 -3.32
N LEU A 17 -15.20 -22.16 -2.21
CA LEU A 17 -14.71 -21.82 -0.88
C LEU A 17 -13.34 -22.43 -0.53
N SER A 18 -12.77 -23.28 -1.40
CA SER A 18 -11.50 -24.00 -1.14
C SER A 18 -10.31 -23.47 -1.92
N VAL A 19 -10.48 -22.36 -2.66
CA VAL A 19 -9.33 -21.59 -3.14
C VAL A 19 -8.96 -20.62 -2.02
N SER A 20 -8.24 -21.12 -1.02
CA SER A 20 -7.47 -20.23 -0.15
C SER A 20 -6.42 -19.58 -1.04
N VAL A 21 -6.73 -18.42 -1.60
CA VAL A 21 -5.72 -17.53 -2.19
C VAL A 21 -4.94 -17.00 -0.99
N PHE A 22 -3.91 -17.75 -0.60
CA PHE A 22 -2.94 -17.25 0.36
C PHE A 22 -2.34 -15.99 -0.22
N ALA A 23 -2.19 -14.97 0.61
CA ALA A 23 -1.56 -13.76 0.15
C ALA A 23 -0.13 -14.07 -0.30
N GLU A 24 0.19 -13.78 -1.55
CA GLU A 24 1.52 -13.99 -2.10
C GLU A 24 2.32 -12.70 -1.94
N GLU A 25 3.39 -12.78 -1.15
CA GLU A 25 4.34 -11.67 -1.03
C GLU A 25 5.50 -11.89 -2.00
N ARG A 26 5.64 -10.98 -2.96
CA ARG A 26 6.82 -10.92 -3.83
C ARG A 26 7.71 -9.76 -3.42
N VAL A 27 8.87 -10.06 -2.85
CA VAL A 27 9.91 -9.05 -2.59
C VAL A 27 10.53 -8.64 -3.92
N VAL A 28 10.49 -7.33 -4.21
CA VAL A 28 11.06 -6.73 -5.43
C VAL A 28 12.24 -5.81 -5.11
N PHE A 29 12.53 -5.55 -3.84
CA PHE A 29 13.72 -4.86 -3.38
C PHE A 29 13.99 -5.20 -1.91
N ASP A 30 15.26 -5.47 -1.56
CA ASP A 30 15.68 -5.69 -0.17
C ASP A 30 17.11 -5.18 0.05
N ASN A 31 17.24 -4.17 0.90
CA ASN A 31 18.50 -3.66 1.42
C ASN A 31 18.31 -3.19 2.88
N PRO A 32 18.65 -4.00 3.89
CA PRO A 32 18.40 -3.66 5.29
C PRO A 32 19.16 -2.41 5.78
N GLU A 33 20.25 -2.03 5.11
CA GLU A 33 21.04 -0.83 5.42
C GLU A 33 20.45 0.46 4.81
N GLY A 34 19.51 0.30 3.86
CA GLY A 34 18.89 1.39 3.12
C GLY A 34 19.75 1.87 1.95
N GLU A 35 19.13 1.97 0.77
CA GLU A 35 19.78 2.46 -0.45
C GLU A 35 19.36 3.90 -0.75
N ALA A 36 20.35 4.78 -0.93
CA ALA A 36 20.14 6.09 -1.51
C ALA A 36 20.54 6.06 -2.99
N PHE A 37 19.65 6.44 -3.88
CA PHE A 37 19.93 6.41 -5.31
C PHE A 37 20.62 7.69 -5.75
N SER A 38 21.83 7.57 -6.31
CA SER A 38 22.68 8.72 -6.65
C SER A 38 22.05 9.73 -7.62
N ASP A 39 21.14 9.26 -8.47
CA ASP A 39 20.41 10.06 -9.43
C ASP A 39 19.07 10.56 -8.89
N LEU A 40 18.58 10.12 -7.73
CA LEU A 40 17.37 10.62 -7.07
C LEU A 40 17.73 11.78 -6.13
N VAL A 41 17.78 12.99 -6.69
CA VAL A 41 18.28 14.18 -6.00
C VAL A 41 17.15 15.02 -5.43
N ASN A 42 15.98 15.01 -6.07
CA ASN A 42 14.84 15.83 -5.70
C ASN A 42 13.65 14.96 -5.28
N PRO A 43 12.74 15.46 -4.43
CA PRO A 43 11.54 14.73 -4.03
C PRO A 43 10.63 14.30 -5.20
N TRP A 44 10.63 15.07 -6.28
CA TRP A 44 9.83 14.81 -7.49
C TRP A 44 10.51 13.88 -8.50
N ASP A 45 11.70 13.34 -8.19
CA ASP A 45 12.35 12.32 -8.98
C ASP A 45 11.67 10.94 -8.86
N PHE A 46 12.02 10.02 -9.75
CA PHE A 46 11.43 8.68 -9.80
C PHE A 46 12.49 7.60 -9.65
N TYR A 47 12.13 6.53 -8.92
CA TYR A 47 12.80 5.23 -8.98
C TYR A 47 11.79 4.14 -9.36
N GLY A 48 12.27 2.96 -9.75
CA GLY A 48 11.38 1.86 -10.10
C GLY A 48 11.98 0.88 -11.10
N VAL A 49 11.19 0.51 -12.11
CA VAL A 49 11.59 -0.31 -13.26
C VAL A 49 11.03 0.26 -14.58
N GLY A 50 11.69 -0.05 -15.70
CA GLY A 50 11.27 0.31 -17.06
C GLY A 50 12.27 1.21 -17.79
N GLY A 51 13.31 1.68 -17.11
CA GLY A 51 14.34 2.51 -17.72
C GLY A 51 13.89 3.94 -18.01
N PHE A 52 12.92 4.43 -17.23
CA PHE A 52 12.41 5.79 -17.34
C PHE A 52 13.55 6.82 -17.41
N TRP A 53 13.57 7.60 -18.50
CA TRP A 53 14.60 8.60 -18.83
C TRP A 53 16.05 8.10 -18.82
N GLY A 54 16.29 6.79 -18.95
CA GLY A 54 17.62 6.20 -18.90
C GLY A 54 18.29 6.29 -17.52
N ARG A 55 17.50 6.47 -16.46
CA ARG A 55 17.98 6.60 -15.08
C ARG A 55 18.34 5.25 -14.46
N ALA A 56 19.33 5.26 -13.59
CA ALA A 56 19.73 4.06 -12.85
C ALA A 56 18.68 3.73 -11.77
N ALA A 57 18.17 4.75 -11.07
CA ALA A 57 17.08 4.60 -10.10
C ALA A 57 15.83 3.95 -10.70
N ALA A 58 15.57 4.13 -12.01
CA ALA A 58 14.43 3.55 -12.70
C ALA A 58 14.63 2.09 -13.15
N ASN A 59 15.61 1.38 -12.58
CA ASN A 59 15.87 -0.05 -12.80
C ASN A 59 16.37 -0.76 -11.53
N VAL A 60 15.79 -0.42 -10.37
CA VAL A 60 16.23 -0.94 -9.06
C VAL A 60 15.31 -2.04 -8.53
N LEU A 61 14.07 -2.11 -9.02
CA LEU A 61 13.12 -3.14 -8.61
C LEU A 61 13.34 -4.43 -9.42
N ASP A 62 13.42 -5.56 -8.74
CA ASP A 62 13.54 -6.91 -9.31
C ASP A 62 12.17 -7.46 -9.77
N ILE A 63 11.62 -6.78 -10.77
CA ILE A 63 10.37 -7.16 -11.43
C ILE A 63 10.40 -6.70 -12.88
N THR A 64 9.84 -7.48 -13.79
CA THR A 64 9.73 -7.11 -15.21
C THR A 64 8.43 -6.36 -15.50
N ILE A 65 8.42 -5.56 -16.58
CA ILE A 65 7.20 -4.87 -17.00
C ILE A 65 6.08 -5.85 -17.39
N ASP A 66 6.42 -7.02 -17.93
CA ASP A 66 5.43 -8.06 -18.23
C ASP A 66 4.77 -8.60 -16.94
N GLU A 67 5.54 -8.76 -15.87
CA GLU A 67 5.01 -9.13 -14.55
C GLU A 67 4.14 -8.00 -13.96
N VAL A 68 4.55 -6.74 -14.09
CA VAL A 68 3.73 -5.57 -13.69
C VAL A 68 2.39 -5.57 -14.42
N LYS A 69 2.38 -5.83 -15.73
CA LYS A 69 1.15 -5.94 -16.52
C LYS A 69 0.27 -7.10 -16.08
N ALA A 70 0.86 -8.24 -15.75
CA ALA A 70 0.11 -9.39 -15.25
C ALA A 70 -0.56 -9.07 -13.91
N ILE A 71 0.16 -8.43 -12.99
CA ILE A 71 -0.36 -7.99 -11.69
C ILE A 71 -1.51 -6.98 -11.86
N ALA A 72 -1.31 -5.98 -12.73
CA ALA A 72 -2.34 -4.99 -13.04
C ALA A 72 -3.60 -5.61 -13.67
N THR A 73 -3.46 -6.73 -14.41
CA THR A 73 -4.58 -7.44 -15.04
C THR A 73 -5.35 -8.31 -14.04
N GLU A 74 -4.64 -8.95 -13.11
CA GLU A 74 -5.26 -9.80 -12.09
C GLU A 74 -6.04 -8.96 -11.06
N GLY A 75 -5.50 -7.80 -10.70
CA GLY A 75 -6.09 -6.87 -9.73
C GLY A 75 -5.94 -7.33 -8.29
N GLY A 76 -6.29 -6.46 -7.34
CA GLY A 76 -6.23 -6.73 -5.90
C GLY A 76 -4.81 -6.79 -5.34
N ALA A 77 -3.84 -6.21 -6.04
CA ALA A 77 -2.45 -6.15 -5.59
C ALA A 77 -2.13 -4.81 -4.90
N GLN A 78 -1.19 -4.84 -3.96
CA GLN A 78 -0.65 -3.66 -3.29
C GLN A 78 0.86 -3.60 -3.44
N PHE A 79 1.38 -2.40 -3.65
CA PHE A 79 2.80 -2.11 -3.52
C PHE A 79 3.09 -1.62 -2.10
N VAL A 80 3.98 -2.30 -1.40
CA VAL A 80 4.39 -1.98 -0.04
C VAL A 80 5.87 -1.64 -0.04
N MET A 81 6.27 -0.54 0.58
CA MET A 81 7.66 -0.17 0.74
C MET A 81 7.98 0.27 2.17
N VAL A 82 9.21 0.02 2.60
CA VAL A 82 9.78 0.58 3.83
C VAL A 82 10.90 1.53 3.45
N PHE A 83 10.82 2.77 3.92
CA PHE A 83 11.76 3.83 3.54
C PHE A 83 12.05 4.78 4.72
N SER A 84 13.05 5.64 4.55
CA SER A 84 13.27 6.81 5.40
C SER A 84 13.51 8.06 4.55
N GLY A 85 13.38 9.22 5.16
CA GLY A 85 13.63 10.50 4.53
C GLY A 85 13.00 11.64 5.32
N THR A 86 13.23 12.87 4.87
CA THR A 86 12.58 14.06 5.40
C THR A 86 11.31 14.33 4.61
N ASN A 87 10.16 14.33 5.30
CA ASN A 87 8.85 14.51 4.69
C ASN A 87 8.77 15.81 3.87
N ALA A 88 8.41 15.68 2.59
CA ALA A 88 8.10 16.80 1.70
C ALA A 88 6.73 16.62 0.98
N GLY A 89 5.96 15.59 1.32
CA GLY A 89 4.69 15.22 0.68
C GLY A 89 4.41 13.72 0.77
N THR A 90 3.28 13.29 0.23
CA THR A 90 2.89 11.87 0.15
C THR A 90 3.55 11.21 -1.07
N PRO A 91 4.19 10.04 -0.96
CA PRO A 91 4.72 9.34 -2.12
C PRO A 91 3.60 8.94 -3.10
N ASN A 92 3.95 8.78 -4.37
CA ASN A 92 3.01 8.36 -5.42
C ASN A 92 3.53 7.13 -6.17
N LEU A 93 2.66 6.17 -6.44
CA LEU A 93 2.91 5.07 -7.38
C LEU A 93 2.36 5.48 -8.76
N THR A 94 3.12 5.25 -9.83
CA THR A 94 2.71 5.58 -11.20
C THR A 94 3.29 4.62 -12.24
N PHE A 95 2.61 4.39 -13.36
CA PHE A 95 3.16 3.60 -14.48
C PHE A 95 4.06 4.41 -15.41
N ASP A 96 3.82 5.72 -15.52
CA ASP A 96 4.64 6.61 -16.35
C ASP A 96 4.32 8.07 -15.98
N PHE A 97 5.19 8.99 -16.36
CA PHE A 97 4.85 10.40 -16.30
C PHE A 97 3.79 10.74 -17.35
N SER A 98 2.61 11.15 -16.89
CA SER A 98 1.50 11.60 -17.74
C SER A 98 0.98 12.97 -17.31
N ASP A 99 0.22 13.64 -18.19
CA ASP A 99 -0.48 14.89 -17.89
C ASP A 99 -1.97 14.78 -18.30
N PRO A 100 -2.92 14.74 -17.34
CA PRO A 100 -2.70 14.74 -15.89
C PRO A 100 -1.99 13.45 -15.43
N GLN A 101 -1.32 13.49 -14.27
CA GLN A 101 -0.58 12.33 -13.78
C GLN A 101 -1.54 11.24 -13.28
N ALA A 102 -1.46 10.05 -13.86
CA ALA A 102 -2.13 8.86 -13.33
C ALA A 102 -1.29 8.33 -12.16
N LEU A 103 -1.86 8.37 -10.96
CA LEU A 103 -1.17 7.97 -9.74
C LEU A 103 -2.11 7.27 -8.76
N ALA A 104 -1.53 6.42 -7.93
CA ALA A 104 -2.11 6.01 -6.65
C ALA A 104 -1.27 6.64 -5.53
N GLU A 105 -1.91 7.33 -4.60
CA GLU A 105 -1.24 7.90 -3.44
C GLU A 105 -0.92 6.80 -2.43
N PHE A 106 0.27 6.87 -1.84
CA PHE A 106 0.62 5.96 -0.77
C PHE A 106 -0.04 6.36 0.55
N THR A 107 -0.59 5.39 1.28
CA THR A 107 -0.89 5.54 2.70
C THR A 107 0.40 5.28 3.48
N VAL A 108 0.87 6.27 4.24
CA VAL A 108 2.14 6.23 4.97
C VAL A 108 1.90 6.04 6.48
N THR A 109 2.55 5.04 7.05
CA THR A 109 2.55 4.72 8.48
C THR A 109 3.96 4.92 9.05
N ASP A 110 4.09 5.70 10.13
CA ASP A 110 5.34 5.84 10.87
C ASP A 110 5.59 4.57 11.70
N LEU A 111 6.75 3.93 11.48
CA LEU A 111 7.16 2.71 12.19
C LEU A 111 7.97 3.01 13.45
N GLY A 112 8.31 4.28 13.69
CA GLY A 112 9.33 4.68 14.65
C GLY A 112 10.74 4.63 14.06
N ASP A 113 11.72 5.10 14.84
CA ASP A 113 13.15 5.12 14.49
C ASP A 113 13.49 5.85 13.17
N GLY A 114 12.59 6.73 12.70
CA GLY A 114 12.75 7.50 11.46
C GLY A 114 12.47 6.70 10.19
N LYS A 115 11.77 5.56 10.30
CA LYS A 115 11.33 4.73 9.17
C LYS A 115 9.82 4.79 8.99
N TYR A 116 9.40 4.60 7.75
CA TYR A 116 8.00 4.61 7.34
C TYR A 116 7.69 3.35 6.53
N GLU A 117 6.50 2.80 6.72
CA GLU A 117 5.89 1.84 5.79
C GLU A 117 4.87 2.60 4.94
N ALA A 118 4.89 2.39 3.63
CA ALA A 118 3.94 3.00 2.72
C ALA A 118 3.30 1.94 1.83
N VAL A 119 1.98 2.02 1.69
CA VAL A 119 1.18 1.10 0.87
C VAL A 119 0.36 1.85 -0.17
N ALA A 120 0.40 1.39 -1.42
CA ALA A 120 -0.42 1.89 -2.51
C ALA A 120 -1.13 0.74 -3.25
N SER A 121 -2.35 0.99 -3.71
CA SER A 121 -3.14 0.00 -4.46
C SER A 121 -2.80 0.02 -5.95
N PHE A 122 -2.58 -1.15 -6.55
CA PHE A 122 -2.48 -1.27 -8.01
C PHE A 122 -3.83 -0.98 -8.68
N ASP A 123 -4.95 -1.32 -8.05
CA ASP A 123 -6.28 -1.12 -8.64
C ASP A 123 -6.60 0.37 -8.79
N GLU A 124 -6.22 1.18 -7.80
CA GLU A 124 -6.36 2.64 -7.89
C GLU A 124 -5.46 3.22 -8.98
N LEU A 125 -4.23 2.72 -9.10
CA LEU A 125 -3.31 3.14 -10.15
C LEU A 125 -3.85 2.76 -11.54
N VAL A 126 -4.37 1.55 -11.71
CA VAL A 126 -4.99 1.09 -12.96
C VAL A 126 -6.21 1.95 -13.29
N ALA A 127 -7.08 2.23 -12.32
CA ALA A 127 -8.24 3.10 -12.53
C ALA A 127 -7.82 4.51 -12.96
N ALA A 128 -6.78 5.09 -12.35
CA ALA A 128 -6.24 6.39 -12.73
C ALA A 128 -5.60 6.36 -14.14
N TRP A 129 -4.91 5.27 -14.48
CA TRP A 129 -4.31 5.05 -15.79
C TRP A 129 -5.35 4.94 -16.90
N GLU A 130 -6.42 4.17 -16.67
CA GLU A 130 -7.54 4.03 -17.60
C GLU A 130 -8.36 5.31 -17.75
N ALA A 131 -8.51 6.10 -16.67
CA ALA A 131 -9.15 7.41 -16.72
C ALA A 131 -8.42 8.39 -17.67
N ASN A 132 -7.11 8.20 -17.86
CA ASN A 132 -6.30 8.91 -18.85
C ASN A 132 -6.41 8.35 -20.28
N GLY A 133 -7.30 7.39 -20.51
CA GLY A 133 -7.52 6.76 -21.82
C GLY A 133 -6.40 5.81 -22.23
N LYS A 134 -5.61 5.33 -21.27
CA LYS A 134 -4.55 4.33 -21.48
C LYS A 134 -5.05 2.94 -21.14
N THR A 135 -4.31 1.94 -21.60
CA THR A 135 -4.58 0.53 -21.34
C THR A 135 -3.38 -0.12 -20.65
N ILE A 136 -3.58 -1.30 -20.07
CA ILE A 136 -2.50 -2.09 -19.45
C ILE A 136 -1.37 -2.38 -20.45
N ASP A 137 -1.69 -2.55 -21.74
CA ASP A 137 -0.70 -2.77 -22.79
C ASP A 137 0.27 -1.59 -22.96
N ASP A 138 -0.17 -0.38 -22.64
CA ASP A 138 0.62 0.86 -22.71
C ASP A 138 1.61 1.02 -21.53
N ILE A 139 1.54 0.16 -20.51
CA ILE A 139 2.45 0.23 -19.36
C ILE A 139 3.88 -0.05 -19.84
N ALA A 140 4.77 0.90 -19.62
CA ALA A 140 6.18 0.81 -19.95
C ALA A 140 7.10 0.87 -18.72
N ASN A 141 6.60 1.43 -17.61
CA ASN A 141 7.35 1.56 -16.37
C ASN A 141 6.46 1.21 -15.17
N LEU A 142 7.10 1.00 -14.02
CA LEU A 142 6.48 1.09 -12.71
C LEU A 142 7.40 1.96 -11.87
N LEU A 143 6.90 3.11 -11.44
CA LEU A 143 7.70 4.15 -10.82
C LEU A 143 7.08 4.57 -9.50
N VAL A 144 7.94 4.91 -8.56
CA VAL A 144 7.58 5.59 -7.32
C VAL A 144 8.21 6.98 -7.34
N GLN A 145 7.37 7.98 -7.11
CA GLN A 145 7.80 9.33 -6.78
C GLN A 145 7.84 9.43 -5.26
N PRO A 146 9.02 9.56 -4.62
CA PRO A 146 9.09 9.50 -3.17
C PRO A 146 8.40 10.67 -2.49
N ASN A 147 8.49 11.88 -3.05
CA ASN A 147 8.07 13.11 -2.38
C ASN A 147 8.69 13.32 -0.98
N TYR A 148 9.87 12.74 -0.77
CA TYR A 148 10.70 12.89 0.42
C TYR A 148 12.10 13.34 0.00
N SER A 149 12.72 14.18 0.82
CA SER A 149 14.15 14.51 0.70
C SER A 149 14.99 13.49 1.45
N ASP A 150 16.27 13.35 1.11
CA ASP A 150 17.20 12.40 1.74
C ASP A 150 16.68 10.94 1.73
N PHE A 151 15.91 10.60 0.68
CA PHE A 151 15.19 9.34 0.58
C PHE A 151 16.14 8.13 0.59
N LYS A 152 15.78 7.12 1.39
CA LYS A 152 16.42 5.81 1.39
C LYS A 152 15.38 4.70 1.35
N LEU A 153 15.51 3.77 0.43
CA LEU A 153 14.66 2.59 0.34
C LEU A 153 15.30 1.42 1.10
N TYR A 154 14.56 0.80 2.02
CA TYR A 154 15.01 -0.41 2.73
C TYR A 154 14.43 -1.67 2.10
N SER A 155 13.14 -1.68 1.78
CA SER A 155 12.50 -2.82 1.14
C SER A 155 11.32 -2.37 0.29
N ALA A 156 11.00 -3.18 -0.72
CA ALA A 156 9.75 -3.08 -1.45
C ALA A 156 9.24 -4.48 -1.80
N LYS A 157 7.93 -4.67 -1.67
CA LYS A 157 7.25 -5.91 -2.01
C LYS A 157 5.91 -5.62 -2.67
N ILE A 158 5.43 -6.58 -3.44
CA ILE A 158 4.07 -6.62 -3.96
C ILE A 158 3.33 -7.71 -3.18
N VAL A 159 2.17 -7.36 -2.65
CA VAL A 159 1.28 -8.27 -1.92
C VAL A 159 0.03 -8.47 -2.76
N THR A 160 -0.34 -9.73 -3.01
CA THR A 160 -1.61 -10.11 -3.66
C THR A 160 -2.44 -10.93 -2.68
N GLY A 161 -3.77 -11.02 -2.86
CA GLY A 161 -4.66 -11.84 -2.01
C GLY A 161 -5.21 -11.13 -0.76
N ASP A 162 -5.93 -11.85 0.11
CA ASP A 162 -6.74 -11.29 1.22
C ASP A 162 -5.95 -10.53 2.32
N ASP A 163 -4.61 -10.57 2.35
CA ASP A 163 -3.78 -9.73 3.25
C ASP A 163 -3.46 -8.34 2.67
N THR A 164 -4.14 -7.91 1.61
CA THR A 164 -4.15 -6.49 1.26
C THR A 164 -4.61 -5.70 2.49
N VAL A 165 -3.77 -4.81 2.99
CA VAL A 165 -4.15 -3.96 4.13
C VAL A 165 -5.27 -3.04 3.67
N GLU A 166 -6.47 -3.23 4.23
CA GLU A 166 -7.55 -2.26 4.11
C GLU A 166 -7.04 -0.96 4.74
N ALA A 167 -6.82 0.07 3.92
CA ALA A 167 -6.52 1.41 4.41
C ALA A 167 -7.73 1.88 5.23
N ALA A 168 -7.59 1.89 6.55
CA ALA A 168 -8.61 2.48 7.42
C ALA A 168 -8.72 3.97 7.08
N PRO A 169 -9.95 4.52 6.89
CA PRO A 169 -10.13 5.93 6.64
C PRO A 169 -9.62 6.72 7.84
N VAL A 170 -8.60 7.54 7.63
CA VAL A 170 -8.16 8.52 8.61
C VAL A 170 -9.23 9.60 8.68
N GLU A 171 -10.01 9.63 9.76
CA GLU A 171 -10.84 10.79 10.09
C GLU A 171 -9.91 12.00 10.20
N THR A 172 -10.05 12.91 9.24
CA THR A 172 -9.38 14.20 9.26
C THR A 172 -10.08 15.05 10.32
N GLU A 173 -9.53 15.12 11.52
CA GLU A 173 -9.90 16.19 12.45
C GLU A 173 -9.34 17.52 11.91
N GLU A 174 -10.26 18.43 11.56
CA GLU A 174 -9.93 19.82 11.22
C GLU A 174 -9.14 20.49 12.37
N PRO A 175 -8.07 21.25 12.09
CA PRO A 175 -7.44 22.07 13.13
C PRO A 175 -8.28 23.32 13.38
N ASP A 176 -9.00 23.34 14.51
CA ASP A 176 -9.59 24.57 15.03
C ASP A 176 -8.46 25.49 15.52
N SER A 177 -8.39 26.67 14.92
CA SER A 177 -7.42 27.71 15.26
C SER A 177 -8.03 28.68 16.27
N THR A 178 -7.42 28.81 17.45
CA THR A 178 -7.37 30.11 18.16
C THR A 178 -6.17 30.16 19.13
N GLU A 179 -5.35 31.19 18.95
CA GLU A 179 -4.20 31.57 19.79
C GLU A 179 -4.63 32.05 21.19
N THR A 180 -3.77 31.92 22.22
CA THR A 180 -2.94 33.03 22.77
C THR A 180 -2.22 32.62 24.09
N ASP A 181 -0.90 32.85 24.10
CA ASP A 181 0.08 33.16 25.17
C ASP A 181 0.15 32.43 26.54
N GLY A 182 1.40 32.07 26.90
CA GLY A 182 1.87 32.18 28.29
C GLY A 182 2.97 31.23 28.79
N THR A 183 4.24 31.63 28.63
CA THR A 183 5.37 31.47 29.58
C THR A 183 5.92 30.07 29.97
N SER A 184 7.14 29.80 29.44
CA SER A 184 8.40 29.38 30.10
C SER A 184 8.51 28.12 30.98
N ALA A 185 9.38 27.20 30.52
CA ALA A 185 10.59 26.67 31.19
C ALA A 185 10.73 25.13 31.40
N GLU A 186 11.93 24.66 31.02
CA GLU A 186 12.68 23.44 31.41
C GLU A 186 12.38 22.05 30.78
N THR A 187 13.46 21.43 30.28
CA THR A 187 13.68 20.00 29.93
C THR A 187 14.67 19.42 30.99
N PRO A 188 14.95 18.10 31.12
CA PRO A 188 14.48 16.95 30.33
C PRO A 188 14.11 15.65 31.11
N ALA A 189 13.49 14.72 30.36
CA ALA A 189 13.50 13.25 30.43
C ALA A 189 13.21 12.52 31.76
N ASP A 190 12.15 11.69 31.74
CA ASP A 190 12.19 10.38 32.40
C ASP A 190 11.40 9.33 31.60
N THR A 191 12.04 8.18 31.45
CA THR A 191 11.65 6.98 30.72
C THR A 191 10.39 6.30 31.26
N GLY A 192 9.49 5.89 30.36
CA GLY A 192 8.36 5.03 30.72
C GLY A 192 7.86 4.25 29.51
N ILE A 193 8.39 3.04 29.31
CA ILE A 193 7.84 2.03 28.41
C ILE A 193 6.39 1.75 28.85
N VAL A 194 5.41 2.05 28.00
CA VAL A 194 4.06 1.50 28.14
C VAL A 194 3.84 0.53 26.99
N LEU A 195 4.22 -0.73 27.26
CA LEU A 195 3.85 -1.90 26.49
C LEU A 195 2.33 -2.11 26.64
N ALA A 196 1.52 -1.53 25.75
CA ALA A 196 0.09 -1.80 25.73
C ALA A 196 -0.16 -3.16 25.07
N LEU A 197 -0.21 -4.19 25.92
CA LEU A 197 -0.80 -5.50 25.65
C LEU A 197 -2.17 -5.34 24.95
N VAL A 198 -2.31 -5.89 23.75
CA VAL A 198 -3.60 -6.19 23.13
C VAL A 198 -4.23 -7.39 23.88
N PRO A 199 -5.37 -7.26 24.58
CA PRO A 199 -6.08 -8.43 25.06
C PRO A 199 -6.93 -9.01 23.92
N MET A 200 -6.48 -10.16 23.46
CA MET A 200 -7.22 -11.15 22.68
C MET A 200 -8.57 -11.45 23.37
N ALA A 201 -9.70 -11.10 22.75
CA ALA A 201 -11.03 -11.47 23.21
C ALA A 201 -11.85 -12.08 22.06
N VAL A 202 -11.74 -13.40 21.93
CA VAL A 202 -12.68 -14.25 21.20
C VAL A 202 -13.85 -14.55 22.14
N ALA A 203 -15.08 -14.33 21.68
CA ALA A 203 -16.18 -15.31 21.66
C ALA A 203 -17.59 -14.73 21.87
N ALA A 204 -18.44 -15.04 20.88
CA ALA A 204 -19.82 -15.51 21.01
C ALA A 204 -20.90 -14.60 21.64
N ALA A 205 -21.86 -14.18 20.80
CA ALA A 205 -23.26 -14.12 21.19
C ALA A 205 -24.17 -14.46 20.00
N ALA A 206 -25.07 -15.42 20.24
CA ALA A 206 -25.97 -16.04 19.30
C ALA A 206 -27.08 -15.10 18.80
N VAL A 207 -27.45 -15.29 17.53
CA VAL A 207 -28.61 -14.68 16.88
C VAL A 207 -29.90 -15.18 17.54
N VAL A 208 -30.69 -14.27 18.12
CA VAL A 208 -32.06 -14.53 18.55
C VAL A 208 -33.00 -14.42 17.35
N VAL A 209 -33.74 -15.51 17.12
CA VAL A 209 -34.75 -15.71 16.10
C VAL A 209 -35.86 -14.65 16.18
N ALA A 210 -36.13 -14.00 15.05
CA ALA A 210 -37.24 -13.09 14.85
C ALA A 210 -38.60 -13.80 14.98
N LYS A 211 -39.46 -13.21 15.81
CA LYS A 211 -40.87 -13.56 16.00
C LYS A 211 -41.68 -13.07 14.80
N LYS A 212 -42.38 -13.96 14.09
CA LYS A 212 -43.63 -13.60 13.40
C LYS A 212 -44.70 -14.62 13.72
N ARG A 213 -45.76 -14.12 14.38
CA ARG A 213 -47.04 -14.79 14.59
C ARG A 213 -47.74 -14.91 13.23
N GLY A 214 -48.30 -16.09 12.97
CA GLY A 214 -49.12 -16.46 11.82
C GLY A 214 -49.28 -17.96 11.83
#